data_AF-A0A2Z3YRH5-F1
#
_entry.id   AF-A0A2Z3YRH5-F1
#
_cell.length_a   1.000
_cell.length_b   1.000
_cell.length_c   1.000
_cell.angle_alpha   90.00
_cell.angle_beta   90.00
_cell.angle_gamma   90.00
#
_symmetry.space_group_name_H-M   'P 1'
#
loop_
_entity.id
_entity.type
_entity.pdbx_description
1 polymer ?
#
loop_
_entity_poly.entity_id
_entity_poly.type
_entity_poly.pdbx_seq_one_letter_code
_entity_poly.pdbx_strand_id
1 'polypeptide(L)'
;MSERTDTTQSSPAGTSTDSMSDATVVPLHPRGRGTGTPQRTVPDRLWREVLGEEIRRHRTARKERLRDTAARAGISPQYLSELERGMKDPSSEMLEAVAGALGKSSFELTRSAVRGWGAAAAGSGGTVLMCAA
;
A
#
# COMPACT_ATOMS: atom_id res chain seq x y z
N MET A 1 37.83 -62.39 12.63
CA MET A 1 38.64 -61.50 13.50
C MET A 1 38.63 -60.13 12.84
N SER A 2 38.55 -59.05 13.63
CA SER A 2 38.28 -57.64 13.27
C SER A 2 36.78 -57.31 13.18
N GLU A 3 36.13 -56.94 14.31
CA GLU A 3 36.14 -55.62 14.99
C GLU A 3 35.26 -54.60 14.24
N ARG A 4 34.02 -54.44 14.69
CA ARG A 4 33.52 -53.33 15.54
C ARG A 4 33.50 -51.98 14.79
N THR A 5 32.29 -51.54 14.43
CA THR A 5 31.68 -50.34 15.04
C THR A 5 30.18 -50.35 14.76
N ASP A 6 29.45 -50.68 15.81
CA ASP A 6 28.01 -50.52 15.95
C ASP A 6 27.73 -49.02 16.15
N THR A 7 27.16 -48.37 15.13
CA THR A 7 26.68 -46.99 15.28
C THR A 7 25.29 -47.07 15.91
N THR A 8 25.27 -47.17 17.23
CA THR A 8 24.11 -46.84 18.05
C THR A 8 23.91 -45.33 18.00
N GLN A 9 22.95 -44.88 17.21
CA GLN A 9 22.42 -43.52 17.33
C GLN A 9 21.21 -43.57 18.26
N SER A 10 21.44 -43.27 19.54
CA SER A 10 20.40 -43.04 20.54
C SER A 10 20.15 -41.55 20.71
N SER A 11 18.88 -41.23 20.97
CA SER A 11 18.15 -39.95 20.96
C SER A 11 18.76 -38.79 21.79
N PRO A 12 18.30 -37.53 21.61
CA PRO A 12 17.07 -37.16 22.32
C PRO A 12 16.05 -36.33 21.52
N ALA A 13 14.82 -36.44 21.99
CA ALA A 13 13.67 -35.60 21.72
C ALA A 13 13.95 -34.09 21.85
N GLY A 14 13.16 -33.32 21.11
CA GLY A 14 12.88 -31.91 21.41
C GLY A 14 13.59 -30.91 20.50
N THR A 15 13.12 -30.75 19.25
CA THR A 15 13.18 -29.41 18.65
C THR A 15 12.01 -28.65 19.26
N SER A 16 12.28 -27.99 20.37
CA SER A 16 11.43 -26.94 20.89
C SER A 16 11.08 -26.01 19.73
N THR A 17 9.78 -25.89 19.44
CA THR A 17 9.25 -24.74 18.72
C THR A 17 9.57 -23.53 19.60
N ASP A 18 10.78 -23.00 19.44
CA ASP A 18 11.20 -21.80 20.14
C ASP A 18 10.27 -20.66 19.73
N SER A 19 9.87 -19.93 20.74
CA SER A 19 8.80 -18.96 20.75
C SER A 19 8.97 -17.92 19.64
N MET A 20 8.21 -18.03 18.56
CA MET A 20 7.91 -16.90 17.68
C MET A 20 6.85 -15.98 18.32
N SER A 21 6.94 -15.80 19.64
CA SER A 21 5.95 -15.17 20.50
C SER A 21 6.53 -13.93 21.18
N ASP A 22 7.20 -13.07 20.42
CA ASP A 22 7.41 -11.68 20.83
C ASP A 22 7.57 -10.75 19.64
N ALA A 23 6.65 -10.83 18.67
CA ALA A 23 6.49 -9.75 17.72
C ALA A 23 5.89 -8.56 18.48
N THR A 24 6.76 -7.76 19.11
CA THR A 24 6.36 -6.49 19.74
C THR A 24 5.70 -5.62 18.66
N VAL A 25 4.38 -5.49 18.72
CA VAL A 25 3.64 -4.53 17.90
C VAL A 25 4.03 -3.14 18.40
N VAL A 26 4.92 -2.46 17.67
CA VAL A 26 5.25 -1.06 17.93
C VAL A 26 4.13 -0.21 17.32
N PRO A 27 3.24 0.39 18.13
CA PRO A 27 2.24 1.30 17.58
C PRO A 27 2.94 2.50 16.95
N LEU A 28 2.76 2.67 15.65
CA LEU A 28 3.28 3.80 14.88
C LEU A 28 2.47 5.06 15.23
N HIS A 29 2.75 5.65 16.40
CA HIS A 29 2.17 6.92 16.78
C HIS A 29 2.76 8.03 15.92
N PRO A 30 1.96 8.92 15.32
CA PRO A 30 2.47 10.16 14.76
C PRO A 30 3.22 10.88 15.87
N ARG A 31 4.53 11.10 15.71
CA ARG A 31 5.32 11.85 16.70
C ARG A 31 4.80 13.29 16.75
N GLY A 32 3.87 13.55 17.65
CA GLY A 32 3.41 14.89 17.98
C GLY A 32 4.55 15.67 18.64
N ARG A 33 5.14 16.62 17.91
CA ARG A 33 5.94 17.68 18.55
C ARG A 33 4.97 18.76 19.02
N GLY A 34 5.18 19.20 20.25
CA GLY A 34 4.21 19.95 21.07
C GLY A 34 3.69 21.28 20.51
N THR A 35 2.71 21.77 21.27
CA THR A 35 2.05 23.09 21.24
C THR A 35 1.32 23.48 19.97
N GLY A 36 0.02 23.14 19.92
CA GLY A 36 -1.01 24.12 19.58
C GLY A 36 -1.15 24.59 18.13
N THR A 37 -1.00 23.71 17.15
CA THR A 37 -1.57 23.95 15.80
C THR A 37 -2.75 23.00 15.62
N PRO A 38 -3.96 23.44 15.20
CA PRO A 38 -5.02 22.51 14.85
C PRO A 38 -4.42 21.53 13.84
N GLN A 39 -4.37 20.25 14.22
CA GLN A 39 -3.94 19.19 13.33
C GLN A 39 -4.75 19.37 12.06
N ARG A 40 -4.07 19.79 11.00
CA ARG A 40 -4.66 19.85 9.67
C ARG A 40 -5.29 18.49 9.49
N THR A 41 -6.62 18.44 9.44
CA THR A 41 -7.39 17.26 9.08
C THR A 41 -7.01 16.98 7.63
N VAL A 42 -5.85 16.35 7.46
CA VAL A 42 -5.53 15.63 6.24
C VAL A 42 -6.73 14.69 6.12
N PRO A 43 -7.50 14.75 5.03
CA PRO A 43 -8.60 13.82 4.88
C PRO A 43 -7.98 12.43 5.05
N ASP A 44 -8.60 11.59 5.87
CA ASP A 44 -8.13 10.23 6.21
C ASP A 44 -8.21 9.29 5.00
N ARG A 45 -7.78 9.76 3.82
CA ARG A 45 -7.72 8.97 2.59
C ARG A 45 -6.54 8.04 2.70
N LEU A 46 -6.84 6.76 2.52
CA LEU A 46 -5.83 5.73 2.56
C LEU A 46 -4.98 5.79 1.28
N TRP A 47 -3.72 5.36 1.38
CA TRP A 47 -2.78 5.44 0.27
C TRP A 47 -3.32 4.80 -1.01
N ARG A 48 -3.93 3.62 -0.90
CA ARG A 48 -4.58 2.92 -2.00
C ARG A 48 -5.68 3.71 -2.71
N GLU A 49 -6.40 4.58 -2.01
CA GLU A 49 -7.47 5.37 -2.62
C GLU A 49 -6.92 6.48 -3.51
N VAL A 50 -5.90 7.19 -3.01
CA VAL A 50 -5.23 8.24 -3.78
C VAL A 50 -4.47 7.64 -4.96
N LEU A 51 -3.80 6.51 -4.75
CA LEU A 51 -3.14 5.77 -5.80
C LEU A 51 -4.12 5.25 -6.87
N GLY A 52 -5.25 4.66 -6.44
CA GLY A 52 -6.29 4.16 -7.34
C GLY A 52 -6.89 5.25 -8.22
N GLU A 53 -7.18 6.42 -7.63
CA GLU A 53 -7.66 7.59 -8.35
C GLU A 53 -6.64 8.09 -9.37
N GLU A 54 -5.36 8.13 -8.99
CA GLU A 54 -4.26 8.51 -9.87
C GLU A 54 -4.14 7.58 -11.09
N ILE A 55 -4.22 6.26 -10.87
CA ILE A 55 -4.23 5.24 -11.92
C ILE A 55 -5.41 5.47 -12.87
N ARG A 56 -6.61 5.66 -12.32
CA ARG A 56 -7.82 5.91 -13.10
C ARG A 56 -7.67 7.17 -13.94
N ARG A 57 -7.16 8.26 -13.37
CA ARG A 57 -6.96 9.53 -14.06
C ARG A 57 -6.01 9.39 -15.25
N HIS A 58 -4.90 8.69 -15.08
CA HIS A 58 -3.96 8.43 -16.17
C HIS A 58 -4.59 7.59 -17.28
N ARG A 59 -5.32 6.52 -16.93
CA ARG A 59 -5.99 5.68 -17.93
C ARG A 59 -7.04 6.47 -18.72
N THR A 60 -7.89 7.23 -18.05
CA THR A 60 -8.98 7.99 -18.71
C THR A 60 -8.45 9.15 -19.52
N ALA A 61 -7.38 9.83 -19.08
CA ALA A 61 -6.70 10.86 -19.87
C ALA A 61 -6.16 10.31 -21.20
N ARG A 62 -5.73 9.04 -21.22
CA ARG A 62 -5.29 8.33 -22.42
C ARG A 62 -6.45 7.72 -23.23
N LYS A 63 -7.70 7.86 -22.78
CA LYS A 63 -8.91 7.25 -23.37
C LYS A 63 -8.81 5.72 -23.50
N GLU A 64 -8.04 5.08 -22.61
CA GLU A 64 -7.83 3.63 -22.66
C GLU A 64 -8.95 2.89 -21.94
N ARG A 65 -9.38 1.76 -22.51
CA ARG A 65 -10.35 0.88 -21.84
C ARG A 65 -9.65 0.18 -20.69
N LEU A 66 -10.41 -0.08 -19.63
CA LEU A 66 -9.91 -0.76 -18.43
C LEU A 66 -9.28 -2.11 -18.78
N ARG A 67 -9.96 -2.92 -19.59
CA ARG A 67 -9.46 -4.24 -20.01
C ARG A 67 -8.16 -4.20 -20.83
N ASP A 68 -7.96 -3.18 -21.66
CA ASP A 68 -6.76 -3.07 -22.51
C ASP A 68 -5.54 -2.65 -21.67
N THR A 69 -5.78 -1.90 -20.60
CA THR A 69 -4.76 -1.54 -19.60
C THR A 69 -4.42 -2.73 -18.72
N ALA A 70 -5.44 -3.44 -18.22
CA ALA A 70 -5.27 -4.64 -17.41
C ALA A 70 -4.49 -5.73 -18.15
N ALA A 71 -4.81 -5.95 -19.44
CA ALA A 71 -4.11 -6.91 -20.28
C ALA A 71 -2.61 -6.58 -20.42
N ARG A 72 -2.25 -5.32 -20.67
CA ARG A 72 -0.83 -4.90 -20.75
C ARG A 72 -0.10 -5.00 -19.41
N ALA A 73 -0.80 -4.79 -18.30
CA ALA A 73 -0.25 -4.98 -16.96
C ALA A 73 -0.19 -6.45 -16.53
N GLY A 74 -0.73 -7.40 -17.31
CA GLY A 74 -0.75 -8.82 -16.94
C GLY A 74 -1.69 -9.16 -15.78
N ILE A 75 -2.75 -8.37 -15.57
CA ILE A 75 -3.69 -8.51 -14.45
C ILE A 75 -5.13 -8.62 -14.94
N SER A 76 -6.03 -9.09 -14.07
CA SER A 76 -7.45 -9.15 -14.42
C SER A 76 -8.08 -7.74 -14.48
N PRO A 77 -9.07 -7.50 -15.37
CA PRO A 77 -9.85 -6.26 -15.37
C PRO A 77 -10.55 -6.03 -14.02
N GLN A 78 -10.97 -7.09 -13.33
CA GLN A 78 -11.56 -6.95 -12.00
C GLN A 78 -10.55 -6.38 -10.99
N TYR A 79 -9.32 -6.91 -10.97
CA TYR A 79 -8.28 -6.45 -10.06
C TYR A 79 -7.94 -4.98 -10.32
N LEU A 80 -7.78 -4.57 -11.59
CA LEU A 80 -7.54 -3.17 -11.93
C LEU A 80 -8.71 -2.28 -11.49
N SER A 81 -9.95 -2.75 -11.64
CA SER A 81 -11.14 -2.01 -11.17
C SER A 81 -11.17 -1.87 -9.64
N GLU A 82 -10.85 -2.92 -8.89
CA GLU A 82 -10.70 -2.85 -7.43
C GLU A 82 -9.59 -1.88 -7.01
N LEU A 83 -8.46 -1.90 -7.73
CA LEU A 83 -7.35 -0.99 -7.51
C LEU A 83 -7.74 0.48 -7.77
N GLU A 84 -8.40 0.78 -8.90
CA GLU A 84 -8.89 2.14 -9.23
C GLU A 84 -9.87 2.71 -8.19
N ARG A 85 -10.55 1.83 -7.45
CA ARG A 85 -11.50 2.19 -6.39
C ARG A 85 -10.85 2.23 -5.00
N GLY A 86 -9.55 1.96 -4.89
CA GLY A 86 -8.85 1.93 -3.60
C GLY A 86 -9.25 0.76 -2.70
N MET A 87 -9.69 -0.37 -3.28
CA MET A 87 -10.10 -1.55 -2.53
C MET A 87 -8.95 -2.52 -2.26
N LYS A 88 -7.80 -2.34 -2.92
CA LYS A 88 -6.61 -3.19 -2.82
C LYS A 88 -5.36 -2.37 -2.61
N ASP A 89 -4.48 -2.85 -1.74
CA ASP A 89 -3.11 -2.38 -1.61
C ASP A 89 -2.23 -3.22 -2.57
N PRO A 90 -1.69 -2.63 -3.64
CA PRO A 90 -0.86 -3.37 -4.60
C PRO A 90 0.52 -3.67 -4.01
N SER A 91 1.11 -4.81 -4.39
CA SER A 91 2.55 -5.02 -4.16
C SER A 91 3.38 -4.08 -5.05
N SER A 92 4.67 -3.96 -4.75
CA SER A 92 5.60 -3.13 -5.54
C SER A 92 5.68 -3.59 -7.00
N GLU A 93 5.69 -4.89 -7.25
CA GLU A 93 5.71 -5.49 -8.59
C GLU A 93 4.43 -5.19 -9.35
N MET A 94 3.29 -5.27 -8.68
CA MET A 94 1.99 -4.94 -9.27
C MET A 94 1.88 -3.47 -9.61
N LEU A 95 2.41 -2.59 -8.76
CA LEU A 95 2.48 -1.16 -9.01
C LEU A 95 3.34 -0.85 -10.24
N GLU A 96 4.52 -1.48 -10.37
CA GLU A 96 5.36 -1.34 -11.55
C GLU A 96 4.68 -1.84 -12.82
N ALA A 97 4.02 -3.00 -12.77
CA ALA A 97 3.30 -3.54 -13.92
C ALA A 97 2.17 -2.60 -14.40
N VAL A 98 1.40 -2.04 -13.48
CA VAL A 98 0.33 -1.08 -13.79
C VAL A 98 0.91 0.25 -14.29
N ALA A 99 1.95 0.77 -13.65
CA ALA A 99 2.60 2.01 -14.08
C ALA A 99 3.19 1.85 -15.50
N GLY A 100 3.87 0.73 -15.77
CA GLY A 100 4.41 0.40 -17.08
C GLY A 100 3.32 0.29 -18.15
N ALA A 101 2.17 -0.32 -17.82
CA ALA A 101 1.01 -0.33 -18.71
C ALA A 101 0.45 1.07 -18.98
N LEU A 102 0.64 2.04 -18.09
CA LEU A 102 0.27 3.45 -18.32
C LEU A 102 1.36 4.24 -19.06
N GLY A 103 2.49 3.61 -19.39
CA GLY A 103 3.66 4.26 -19.98
C GLY A 103 4.41 5.16 -18.99
N LYS A 104 4.45 4.77 -17.72
CA LYS A 104 5.11 5.49 -16.62
C LYS A 104 5.98 4.54 -15.80
N SER A 105 6.83 5.09 -14.94
CA SER A 105 7.43 4.34 -13.83
C SER A 105 6.53 4.41 -12.58
N SER A 106 6.66 3.44 -11.66
CA SER A 106 5.98 3.52 -10.35
C SER A 106 6.30 4.81 -9.60
N PHE A 107 7.53 5.30 -9.73
CA PHE A 107 7.99 6.54 -9.10
C PHE A 107 7.25 7.77 -9.62
N GLU A 108 7.09 7.90 -10.95
CA GLU A 108 6.32 8.99 -11.53
C GLU A 108 4.86 8.97 -11.09
N LEU A 109 4.25 7.79 -11.10
CA LEU A 109 2.87 7.57 -10.69
C LEU A 109 2.68 7.96 -9.22
N THR A 110 3.55 7.46 -8.34
CA THR A 110 3.57 7.78 -6.90
C THR A 110 3.76 9.27 -6.65
N ARG A 111 4.73 9.90 -7.33
CA ARG A 111 4.98 11.33 -7.22
C ARG A 111 3.75 12.15 -7.63
N SER A 112 3.02 11.69 -8.64
CA SER A 112 1.79 12.32 -9.10
C SER A 112 0.65 12.18 -8.10
N ALA A 113 0.46 10.99 -7.54
CA ALA A 113 -0.51 10.72 -6.48
C ALA A 113 -0.26 11.60 -5.23
N VAL A 114 1.00 11.70 -4.78
CA VAL A 114 1.38 12.51 -3.61
C VAL A 114 1.11 14.00 -3.83
N ARG A 115 1.32 14.53 -5.04
CA ARG A 115 0.96 15.92 -5.35
C ARG A 115 -0.55 16.16 -5.28
N GLY A 116 -1.36 15.15 -5.63
CA GLY A 116 -2.82 15.20 -5.55
C GLY A 116 -3.38 15.01 -4.14
N TRP A 117 -2.60 14.43 -3.22
CA TRP A 117 -3.00 14.09 -1.85
C TRP A 117 -3.61 15.25 -1.06
N GLY A 118 -3.19 16.49 -1.33
CA GLY A 118 -3.69 17.69 -0.65
C GLY A 118 -4.89 18.39 -1.31
N ALA A 119 -5.21 18.10 -2.57
CA ALA A 119 -6.21 18.85 -3.33
C ALA A 119 -7.65 18.36 -3.11
N ALA A 120 -7.85 17.05 -2.87
CA ALA A 120 -9.17 16.45 -2.65
C ALA A 120 -9.74 16.68 -1.23
N ALA A 121 -8.89 17.11 -0.28
CA ALA A 121 -9.25 17.43 1.11
C ALA A 121 -10.27 18.56 1.26
N ALA A 122 -10.32 19.48 0.29
CA ALA A 122 -11.14 20.67 0.37
C ALA A 122 -12.62 20.42 0.05
N GLY A 123 -13.01 19.17 -0.26
CA GLY A 123 -14.33 18.84 -0.78
C GLY A 123 -15.23 18.04 0.16
N SER A 124 -15.08 18.13 1.49
CA SER A 124 -16.02 17.53 2.46
C SER A 124 -15.76 18.06 3.88
N GLY A 125 -15.91 19.37 4.10
CA GLY A 125 -15.76 19.96 5.43
C GLY A 125 -16.79 21.05 5.60
N GLY A 126 -17.78 20.80 6.46
CA GLY A 126 -18.83 21.75 6.81
C GLY A 126 -18.24 23.11 7.20
N THR A 127 -18.86 24.15 6.66
CA THR A 127 -18.59 25.55 6.96
C THR A 127 -18.60 25.80 8.46
N VAL A 128 -17.43 26.00 9.08
CA VAL A 128 -17.36 26.73 10.35
C VAL A 128 -17.19 28.20 9.98
N LEU A 129 -18.32 28.90 9.96
CA LEU A 129 -18.39 30.34 9.86
C LEU A 129 -17.75 30.93 11.13
N MET A 130 -16.52 31.43 11.03
CA MET A 130 -15.94 32.25 12.09
C MET A 130 -16.25 33.71 11.79
N CYS A 131 -17.32 34.25 12.41
CA CYS A 131 -17.53 35.69 12.48
C CYS A 131 -16.55 36.26 13.52
N ALA A 132 -15.61 37.09 13.07
CA ALA A 132 -14.87 38.00 13.95
C ALA A 132 -15.67 39.31 14.04
N ALA A 133 -15.97 39.75 15.26
CA ALA A 133 -16.42 41.09 15.61
C ALA A 133 -15.38 41.70 16.55
#